data_AF-A0A0A7LTM6-F1
#
_entry.id   AF-A0A0A7LTM6-F1
#
_cell.length_a   1.000
_cell.length_b   1.000
_cell.length_c   1.000
_cell.angle_alpha   90.00
_cell.angle_beta   90.00
_cell.angle_gamma   90.00
#
_symmetry.space_group_name_H-M   'P 1'
#
loop_
_entity.id
_entity.type
_entity.pdbx_description
1 polymer ?
#
loop_
_entity_poly.entity_id
_entity_poly.type
_entity_poly.pdbx_seq_one_letter_code
_entity_poly.pdbx_strand_id
1 'polypeptide(L)' 'MGVTGSGSSLQMKGDWNEAKGKLRQQYAQLTDEDLNYVEGQEEDLVGRLQQKLGKGKREITKMLNDL' A
#
# COMPACT_ATOMS: atom_id res chain seq x y z
N MET A 1 4.66 29.70 -1.80
CA MET A 1 3.31 29.14 -2.03
C MET A 1 3.46 27.66 -2.32
N GLY A 2 2.73 26.82 -1.58
CA GLY A 2 2.90 25.37 -1.52
C GLY A 2 2.65 24.96 -0.07
N VAL A 3 1.38 24.70 0.22
CA VAL A 3 0.76 24.67 1.54
C VAL A 3 1.33 23.60 2.48
N THR A 4 1.42 23.98 3.74
CA THR A 4 1.45 23.07 4.90
C THR A 4 0.20 22.19 4.90
N GLY A 5 0.37 20.87 4.95
CA GLY A 5 -0.70 19.92 5.21
C GLY A 5 -0.34 19.05 6.42
N SER A 6 -0.73 19.50 7.60
CA SER A 6 -0.83 18.66 8.81
C SER A 6 -1.91 17.60 8.62
N GLY A 7 -1.69 16.38 9.13
CA GLY A 7 -2.70 15.32 9.07
C GLY A 7 -2.28 13.99 9.69
N SER A 8 -1.86 13.99 10.94
CA SER A 8 -1.79 12.78 11.77
C SER A 8 -3.20 12.30 12.13
N SER A 9 -3.82 11.52 11.23
CA SER A 9 -5.02 10.73 11.54
C SER A 9 -5.19 9.63 10.49
N LEU A 10 -4.84 8.40 10.87
CA LEU A 10 -4.91 7.18 10.08
C LEU A 10 -6.36 6.93 9.58
N GLN A 11 -6.69 7.43 8.41
CA GLN A 11 -7.92 7.17 7.68
C GLN A 11 -7.60 6.14 6.59
N MET A 12 -7.45 4.87 6.95
CA MET A 12 -7.07 3.77 6.05
C MET A 12 -7.83 3.72 4.70
N LYS A 13 -9.05 4.29 4.59
CA LYS A 13 -9.77 4.46 3.31
C LYS A 13 -9.26 5.61 2.42
N GLY A 14 -8.83 6.72 3.00
CA GLY A 14 -8.21 7.84 2.30
C GLY A 14 -6.72 7.62 2.05
N ASP A 15 -6.02 7.08 3.06
CA ASP A 15 -4.57 6.84 3.02
C ASP A 15 -4.20 5.71 2.04
N TRP A 16 -5.03 4.68 1.86
CA TRP A 16 -4.70 3.57 0.95
C TRP A 16 -4.45 4.02 -0.50
N ASN A 17 -5.24 4.99 -0.99
CA ASN A 17 -5.11 5.47 -2.35
C ASN A 17 -3.77 6.21 -2.58
N GLU A 18 -3.23 6.84 -1.52
CA GLU A 18 -1.91 7.46 -1.53
C GLU A 18 -0.79 6.43 -1.30
N ALA A 19 -0.99 5.52 -0.35
CA ALA A 19 -0.10 4.40 -0.04
C ALA A 19 0.15 3.53 -1.27
N LYS A 20 -0.89 3.18 -2.02
CA LYS A 20 -0.74 2.45 -3.30
C LYS A 20 0.01 3.27 -4.34
N GLY A 21 -0.17 4.60 -4.37
CA GLY A 21 0.56 5.48 -5.28
C GLY A 21 2.06 5.44 -4.99
N LYS A 22 2.43 5.58 -3.71
CA LYS A 22 3.82 5.46 -3.22
C LYS A 22 4.40 4.07 -3.49
N LEU A 23 3.64 3.00 -3.24
CA LEU A 23 4.02 1.62 -3.54
C LEU A 23 4.30 1.43 -5.04
N ARG A 24 3.42 1.92 -5.91
CA ARG A 24 3.60 1.84 -7.37
C ARG A 24 4.82 2.62 -7.84
N GLN A 25 5.13 3.75 -7.20
CA GLN A 25 6.32 4.54 -7.50
C GLN A 25 7.62 3.89 -6.99
N GLN A 26 7.61 3.30 -5.80
CA GLN A 26 8.77 2.58 -5.27
C GLN A 26 9.01 1.23 -5.97
N TYR A 27 7.93 0.52 -6.31
CA TYR A 27 7.98 -0.82 -6.87
C TYR A 27 7.31 -0.82 -8.24
N ALA A 28 8.11 -0.58 -9.28
CA ALA A 28 7.65 -0.60 -10.68
C ALA A 28 7.04 -1.95 -11.14
N GLN A 29 7.26 -3.02 -10.36
CA GLN A 29 6.67 -4.35 -10.59
C GLN A 29 5.22 -4.49 -10.07
N LEU A 30 4.76 -3.56 -9.23
CA LEU A 30 3.40 -3.55 -8.70
C LEU A 30 2.50 -2.74 -9.63
N THR A 31 1.34 -3.28 -9.98
CA THR A 31 0.32 -2.56 -10.73
C THR A 31 -0.81 -2.09 -9.82
N ASP A 32 -1.65 -1.18 -10.34
CA ASP A 32 -2.87 -0.74 -9.63
C ASP A 32 -3.79 -1.93 -9.28
N GLU A 33 -3.77 -3.00 -10.08
CA GLU A 33 -4.54 -4.23 -9.80
C GLU A 33 -3.97 -5.05 -8.63
N ASP A 34 -2.64 -5.10 -8.49
CA ASP A 34 -1.99 -5.79 -7.37
C ASP A 34 -2.18 -5.04 -6.04
N LEU A 35 -2.28 -3.72 -6.12
CA LEU A 35 -2.50 -2.81 -5.01
C LEU A 35 -3.97 -2.47 -4.80
N ASN A 36 -4.87 -3.19 -5.48
CA ASN A 36 -6.30 -2.98 -5.34
C ASN A 36 -6.78 -3.57 -4.01
N TYR A 37 -7.03 -2.69 -3.04
CA TYR A 37 -7.57 -3.07 -1.75
C TYR A 37 -9.09 -3.06 -1.78
N VAL A 38 -9.67 -4.18 -1.40
CA VAL A 38 -11.10 -4.34 -1.17
C VAL A 38 -11.27 -4.71 0.30
N GLU A 39 -12.22 -4.07 0.99
CA GLU A 39 -12.53 -4.40 2.39
C GLU A 39 -12.83 -5.90 2.53
N GLY A 40 -12.11 -6.56 3.44
CA GLY A 40 -12.19 -8.01 3.64
C GLY A 40 -11.25 -8.86 2.78
N GLN A 41 -10.50 -8.26 1.85
CA GLN A 41 -9.51 -8.93 1.00
C GLN A 41 -8.06 -8.60 1.38
N GLU A 42 -7.80 -8.27 2.64
CA GLU A 42 -6.44 -8.01 3.14
C GLU A 42 -5.51 -9.20 2.90
N GLU A 43 -6.00 -10.42 3.12
CA GLU A 43 -5.22 -11.63 2.93
C GLU A 43 -4.88 -11.89 1.45
N ASP A 44 -5.83 -11.63 0.55
CA ASP A 44 -5.61 -11.69 -0.91
C ASP A 44 -4.56 -10.68 -1.36
N LEU A 45 -4.69 -9.41 -0.91
CA LEU A 45 -3.76 -8.34 -1.25
C LEU A 45 -2.34 -8.67 -0.78
N VAL A 46 -2.22 -9.12 0.45
CA VAL A 46 -0.93 -9.55 1.02
C VAL A 46 -0.37 -10.76 0.25
N GLY A 47 -1.18 -11.72 -0.14
CA GLY A 47 -0.77 -12.87 -0.95
C GLY A 47 -0.26 -12.47 -2.34
N ARG A 48 -0.96 -11.57 -3.02
CA ARG A 48 -0.55 -11.03 -4.33
C ARG A 48 0.78 -10.29 -4.22
N LEU A 49 0.91 -9.42 -3.23
CA LEU A 49 2.15 -8.68 -2.96
C LEU A 49 3.33 -9.61 -2.67
N GLN A 50 3.12 -10.70 -1.91
CA GLN A 50 4.16 -11.70 -1.68
C GLN A 50 4.62 -12.35 -2.99
N GLN A 51 3.68 -12.76 -3.84
CA GLN A 51 4.01 -13.38 -5.14
C GLN A 51 4.70 -12.41 -6.09
N LYS A 52 4.22 -11.15 -6.16
CA LYS A 52 4.76 -10.12 -7.05
C LYS A 52 6.13 -9.63 -6.63
N LEU A 53 6.33 -9.40 -5.33
CA LEU A 53 7.59 -8.88 -4.77
C LEU A 53 8.58 -9.99 -4.42
N GLY A 54 8.14 -11.24 -4.37
CA GLY A 54 8.94 -12.36 -3.86
C GLY A 54 9.31 -12.20 -2.38
N LYS A 55 8.55 -11.39 -1.64
CA LYS A 55 8.82 -11.04 -0.23
C LYS A 55 7.93 -11.84 0.70
N GLY A 56 8.41 -12.07 1.92
CA GLY A 56 7.61 -12.73 2.96
C GLY A 56 6.50 -11.83 3.51
N LYS A 57 5.46 -12.44 4.10
CA LYS A 57 4.31 -11.74 4.73
C LYS A 57 4.73 -10.58 5.62
N ARG A 58 5.73 -10.79 6.48
CA ARG A 58 6.24 -9.75 7.40
C ARG A 58 6.74 -8.50 6.69
N GLU A 59 7.43 -8.69 5.56
CA GLU A 59 8.02 -7.57 4.82
C GLU A 59 6.93 -6.77 4.13
N ILE A 60 5.94 -7.46 3.54
CA ILE A 60 4.74 -6.84 2.97
C ILE A 60 3.97 -6.07 4.05
N THR A 61 3.70 -6.69 5.20
CA THR A 61 3.02 -6.02 6.33
C THR A 61 3.80 -4.80 6.79
N LYS A 62 5.13 -4.86 6.85
CA LYS A 62 5.96 -3.71 7.21
C LYS A 62 5.85 -2.59 6.18
N MET A 63 5.90 -2.91 4.89
CA MET A 63 5.71 -1.94 3.81
C MET A 63 4.34 -1.25 3.91
N LEU A 64 3.28 -2.03 4.18
CA LEU A 64 1.92 -1.51 4.35
C LEU A 64 1.78 -0.60 5.59
N ASN A 65 2.56 -0.84 6.64
CA ASN A 65 2.55 -0.03 7.88
C ASN A 65 3.44 1.22 7.80
N ASP A 66 4.40 1.25 6.88
CA ASP A 66 5.36 2.35 6.71
C ASP A 66 4.80 3.49 5.84
N LEU A 67 3.69 3.24 5.15
CA LEU A 67 3.01 4.16 4.22
C LEU A 67 2.00 5.06 4.92
#